data_AF-A0A8T2RLT1-F1
#
_entry.id   AF-A0A8T2RLT1-F1
#
_cell.length_a   1.000
_cell.length_b   1.000
_cell.length_c   1.000
_cell.angle_alpha   90.00
_cell.angle_beta   90.00
_cell.angle_gamma   90.00
#
_symmetry.space_group_name_H-M   'P 1'
#
loop_
_entity.id
_entity.type
_entity.pdbx_description
1 polymer ?
#
loop_
_entity_poly.entity_id
_entity_poly.type
_entity_poly.pdbx_seq_one_letter_code
_entity_poly.pdbx_strand_id
1 'polypeptide(L)'
;MQFISLVLQASLSEVIFLAFESATYAFTLNGKMEPFDAPDAIKKRRMKMYNELLHMEPQQIIAENQDFESFVAQKRSSMIEYLKSTVFTGFDRIDGDQFDIKFLRLCKAVWLLHLVAFACAPASAEIFRVPPDSPYMPDYMKENEDIQPRTDLVPKGQANKQRFVAFVTVPGFTLRNSCIKADVCCVDSLC
;
A
#
# COMPACT_ATOMS: atom_id res chain seq x y z
N MET A 1 5.29 21.83 -3.32
CA MET A 1 5.39 21.02 -2.08
C MET A 1 4.58 19.71 -2.19
N GLN A 2 3.37 19.73 -2.77
CA GLN A 2 2.49 18.55 -2.91
C GLN A 2 3.03 17.40 -3.80
N PHE A 3 3.67 17.70 -4.94
CA PHE A 3 4.23 16.66 -5.82
C PHE A 3 5.28 15.77 -5.12
N ILE A 4 6.19 16.38 -4.35
CA ILE A 4 7.20 15.64 -3.57
C ILE A 4 6.53 14.72 -2.54
N SER A 5 5.45 15.18 -1.91
CA SER A 5 4.67 14.37 -0.96
C SER A 5 4.05 13.14 -1.63
N LEU A 6 3.55 13.28 -2.87
CA LEU A 6 2.91 12.18 -3.59
C LEU A 6 3.91 11.18 -4.17
N VAL A 7 5.08 11.65 -4.63
CA VAL A 7 6.20 10.77 -4.99
C VAL A 7 6.67 9.99 -3.75
N LEU A 8 6.82 10.66 -2.61
CA LEU A 8 7.18 9.99 -1.35
C LEU A 8 6.10 8.97 -0.94
N GLN A 9 4.82 9.30 -1.08
CA GLN A 9 3.71 8.38 -0.80
C GLN A 9 3.74 7.16 -1.72
N ALA A 10 3.95 7.35 -3.03
CA ALA A 10 4.11 6.25 -3.98
C ALA A 10 5.28 5.34 -3.60
N SER A 11 6.45 5.94 -3.30
CA SER A 11 7.64 5.24 -2.84
C SER A 11 7.40 4.43 -1.55
N LEU A 12 6.73 5.03 -0.56
CA LEU A 12 6.41 4.36 0.70
C LEU A 12 5.44 3.21 0.50
N SER A 13 4.42 3.39 -0.35
CA SER A 13 3.48 2.34 -0.73
C SER A 13 4.18 1.17 -1.41
N GLU A 14 5.12 1.43 -2.32
CA GLU A 14 5.91 0.37 -2.95
C GLU A 14 6.65 -0.49 -1.93
N VAL A 15 7.32 0.12 -0.95
CA VAL A 15 8.05 -0.60 0.10
C VAL A 15 7.10 -1.37 1.02
N ILE A 16 6.01 -0.73 1.45
CA ILE A 16 5.04 -1.30 2.38
C ILE A 16 4.31 -2.51 1.77
N PHE A 17 3.90 -2.41 0.51
CA PHE A 17 3.25 -3.50 -0.22
C PHE A 17 4.24 -4.42 -0.94
N LEU A 18 5.55 -4.20 -0.78
CA LEU A 18 6.56 -5.09 -1.34
C LEU A 18 6.30 -6.52 -0.86
N ALA A 19 6.24 -7.44 -1.83
CA ALA A 19 5.96 -8.86 -1.63
C ALA A 19 4.58 -9.22 -1.05
N PHE A 20 3.59 -8.31 -1.08
CA PHE A 20 2.21 -8.62 -0.66
C PHE A 20 1.64 -9.88 -1.36
N GLU A 21 1.96 -10.09 -2.64
CA GLU A 21 1.50 -11.22 -3.46
C GLU A 21 2.41 -12.44 -3.41
N SER A 22 3.65 -12.27 -2.95
CA SER A 22 4.56 -13.40 -2.95
C SER A 22 4.13 -14.35 -1.85
N ALA A 23 3.91 -15.62 -2.20
CA ALA A 23 3.73 -16.69 -1.23
C ALA A 23 4.92 -16.77 -0.25
N THR A 24 6.05 -16.11 -0.53
CA THR A 24 7.20 -15.94 0.35
C THR A 24 6.92 -15.00 1.52
N TYR A 25 5.92 -14.11 1.40
CA TYR A 25 5.39 -13.28 2.48
C TYR A 25 4.16 -13.89 3.15
N ALA A 26 3.84 -15.16 2.81
CA ALA A 26 3.11 -16.00 3.74
C ALA A 26 4.01 -16.19 4.95
N PHE A 27 3.86 -15.26 5.90
CA PHE A 27 4.29 -15.30 7.28
C PHE A 27 5.30 -16.41 7.52
N THR A 28 6.58 -16.05 7.57
CA THR A 28 7.52 -16.79 8.41
C THR A 28 7.07 -16.65 9.86
N LEU A 29 5.93 -17.24 10.21
CA LEU A 29 5.51 -17.55 11.56
C LEU A 29 6.61 -18.49 12.08
N ASN A 30 7.59 -17.92 12.79
CA ASN A 30 8.84 -18.59 13.17
C ASN A 30 9.72 -19.09 11.99
N GLY A 31 9.81 -18.37 10.88
CA GLY A 31 10.74 -18.77 9.78
C GLY A 31 10.22 -19.84 8.82
N LYS A 32 8.95 -20.26 8.90
CA LYS A 32 8.39 -21.32 8.05
C LYS A 32 7.40 -20.77 7.02
N MET A 33 7.56 -21.12 5.75
CA MET A 33 6.61 -20.76 4.70
C MET A 33 5.28 -21.49 4.91
N GLU A 34 4.17 -20.75 4.98
CA GLU A 34 2.83 -21.35 4.93
C GLU A 34 2.28 -21.33 3.49
N PRO A 35 1.68 -22.43 2.99
CA PRO A 35 1.13 -22.47 1.64
C PRO A 35 -0.03 -21.49 1.45
N PHE A 36 -0.15 -20.93 0.24
CA PHE A 36 -1.24 -20.03 -0.18
C PHE A 36 -2.61 -20.72 -0.10
N ASP A 37 -2.67 -21.99 -0.49
CA ASP A 37 -3.83 -22.86 -0.26
C ASP A 37 -3.79 -23.43 1.16
N ALA A 38 -4.01 -22.53 2.11
CA ALA A 38 -3.88 -22.83 3.51
C ALA A 38 -5.08 -23.71 3.98
N PRO A 39 -4.85 -24.80 4.73
CA PRO A 39 -5.92 -25.57 5.35
C PRO A 39 -6.89 -24.71 6.16
N ASP A 40 -8.15 -25.13 6.30
CA ASP A 40 -9.18 -24.39 7.05
C ASP A 40 -8.75 -23.99 8.47
N ALA A 41 -7.88 -24.79 9.10
CA ALA A 41 -7.31 -24.47 10.40
C ALA A 41 -6.46 -23.19 10.37
N ILE A 42 -5.64 -22.99 9.33
CA ILE A 42 -4.82 -21.79 9.16
C ILE A 42 -5.70 -20.57 8.86
N LYS A 43 -6.72 -20.73 7.99
CA LYS A 43 -7.68 -19.66 7.68
C LYS A 43 -8.42 -19.19 8.95
N LYS A 44 -8.91 -20.13 9.77
CA LYS A 44 -9.53 -19.83 11.07
C LYS A 44 -8.58 -19.12 12.02
N ARG A 45 -7.32 -19.56 12.09
CA ARG A 45 -6.29 -18.92 12.92
C ARG A 45 -6.03 -17.47 12.49
N ARG A 46 -5.91 -17.22 11.18
CA ARG A 46 -5.70 -15.86 10.63
C ARG A 46 -6.89 -14.94 10.92
N MET A 47 -8.11 -15.44 10.74
CA MET A 47 -9.32 -14.68 11.08
C MET A 47 -9.39 -14.38 12.58
N LYS A 48 -9.03 -15.34 13.44
CA LYS A 48 -8.95 -15.12 14.89
C LYS A 48 -7.94 -14.00 15.21
N MET A 49 -6.74 -14.08 14.66
CA MET A 49 -5.69 -13.07 14.86
C MET A 49 -6.11 -11.70 14.32
N TYR A 50 -6.80 -11.63 13.19
CA TYR A 50 -7.36 -10.38 12.68
C TYR A 50 -8.29 -9.71 13.69
N ASN A 51 -9.26 -10.47 14.22
CA ASN A 51 -10.23 -9.94 15.18
C ASN A 51 -9.58 -9.49 16.49
N GLU A 52 -8.56 -10.22 16.96
CA GLU A 52 -7.80 -9.87 18.17
C GLU A 52 -7.03 -8.55 17.99
N LEU A 53 -6.37 -8.38 16.84
CA LEU A 53 -5.50 -7.23 16.58
C LEU A 53 -6.24 -5.98 16.06
N LEU A 54 -7.47 -6.14 15.58
CA LEU A 54 -8.24 -5.07 14.91
C LEU A 54 -8.33 -3.80 15.76
N HIS A 55 -8.58 -3.94 17.05
CA HIS A 55 -8.84 -2.84 17.98
C HIS A 55 -7.63 -2.44 18.84
N MET A 56 -6.49 -3.11 18.70
CA MET A 56 -5.27 -2.80 19.46
C MET A 56 -4.48 -1.66 18.82
N GLU A 57 -3.85 -0.79 19.61
CA GLU A 57 -2.90 0.18 19.06
C GLU A 57 -1.62 -0.52 18.57
N PRO A 58 -0.95 -0.04 17.50
CA PRO A 58 0.23 -0.71 16.95
C PRO A 58 1.33 -0.99 17.98
N GLN A 59 1.53 -0.10 18.95
CA GLN A 59 2.52 -0.28 20.03
C GLN A 59 2.16 -1.45 20.95
N GLN A 60 0.86 -1.67 21.21
CA GLN A 60 0.39 -2.83 21.98
C GLN A 60 0.61 -4.12 21.19
N ILE A 61 0.35 -4.09 19.88
CA ILE A 61 0.58 -5.26 19.01
C ILE A 61 2.06 -5.63 18.99
N ILE A 62 2.98 -4.66 18.90
CA ILE A 62 4.43 -4.92 18.94
C ILE A 62 4.82 -5.64 20.24
N ALA A 63 4.26 -5.21 21.38
CA ALA A 63 4.59 -5.81 22.67
C ALA A 63 4.09 -7.27 22.82
N GLU A 64 3.03 -7.65 22.10
CA GLU A 64 2.34 -8.93 22.29
C GLU A 64 2.47 -9.88 21.08
N ASN A 65 2.97 -9.40 19.94
CA ASN A 65 3.03 -10.15 18.68
C ASN A 65 4.39 -9.99 18.00
N GLN A 66 5.27 -10.95 18.25
CA GLN A 66 6.64 -10.98 17.69
C GLN A 66 6.66 -11.03 16.15
N ASP A 67 5.66 -11.65 15.52
CA ASP A 67 5.58 -11.69 14.05
C ASP A 67 5.31 -10.28 13.48
N PHE A 68 4.41 -9.52 14.12
CA PHE A 68 4.13 -8.13 13.74
C PHE A 68 5.32 -7.22 14.02
N GLU A 69 6.01 -7.38 15.16
CA GLU A 69 7.25 -6.68 15.46
C GLU A 69 8.31 -6.92 14.36
N SER A 70 8.51 -8.17 13.97
CA SER A 70 9.46 -8.56 12.92
C SER A 70 9.09 -7.95 11.57
N PHE A 71 7.80 -7.97 11.23
CA PHE A 71 7.26 -7.31 10.03
C PHE A 71 7.55 -5.81 10.02
N VAL A 72 7.26 -5.11 11.12
CA VAL A 72 7.53 -3.67 11.26
C VAL A 72 9.02 -3.37 11.10
N ALA A 73 9.89 -4.15 11.75
CA ALA A 73 11.34 -4.00 11.66
C ALA A 73 11.84 -4.21 10.22
N GLN A 74 11.35 -5.23 9.52
CA GLN A 74 11.71 -5.49 8.13
C GLN A 74 11.28 -4.34 7.21
N LYS A 75 10.03 -3.89 7.32
CA LYS A 75 9.52 -2.77 6.50
C LYS A 75 10.28 -1.49 6.77
N ARG A 76 10.67 -1.23 8.01
CA ARG A 76 11.49 -0.08 8.38
C ARG A 76 12.86 -0.15 7.73
N SER A 77 13.54 -1.30 7.78
CA SER A 77 14.84 -1.49 7.13
C SER A 77 14.76 -1.29 5.61
N SER A 78 13.80 -1.91 4.93
CA SER A 78 13.60 -1.74 3.48
C SER A 78 13.29 -0.30 3.09
N MET A 79 12.53 0.40 3.93
CA MET A 79 12.22 1.82 3.71
C MET A 79 13.46 2.69 3.85
N ILE A 80 14.28 2.48 4.89
CA ILE A 80 15.54 3.22 5.08
C ILE A 80 16.49 2.96 3.90
N GLU A 81 16.62 1.71 3.44
CA GLU A 81 17.43 1.37 2.27
C GLU A 81 16.92 2.06 1.00
N TYR A 82 15.62 2.00 0.76
CA TYR A 82 15.00 2.68 -0.37
C TYR A 82 15.28 4.19 -0.33
N LEU A 83 15.03 4.84 0.80
CA LEU A 83 15.24 6.27 0.95
C LEU A 83 16.70 6.67 0.75
N LYS A 84 17.65 5.90 1.29
CA LYS A 84 19.09 6.10 1.07
C LYS A 84 19.47 5.99 -0.41
N SER A 85 18.78 5.13 -1.17
CA SER A 85 19.02 4.96 -2.61
C SER A 85 18.40 6.07 -3.48
N THR A 86 17.46 6.84 -2.93
CA THR A 86 16.81 7.95 -3.65
C THR A 86 17.52 9.30 -3.44
N VAL A 87 17.28 10.26 -4.34
CA VAL A 87 17.85 11.62 -4.31
C VAL A 87 17.33 12.47 -3.12
N PHE A 88 16.52 11.89 -2.22
CA PHE A 88 15.97 12.59 -1.06
C PHE A 88 17.03 12.77 0.04
N THR A 89 17.95 13.69 -0.17
CA THR A 89 18.85 14.20 0.87
C THR A 89 18.06 15.13 1.80
N GLY A 90 17.75 14.69 3.01
CA GLY A 90 16.98 15.49 3.98
C GLY A 90 16.09 14.69 4.94
N PHE A 91 16.13 13.35 4.90
CA PHE A 91 15.35 12.48 5.78
C PHE A 91 15.65 12.71 7.27
N ASP A 92 16.84 13.24 7.60
CA ASP A 92 17.26 13.61 8.96
C ASP A 92 16.37 14.69 9.62
N ARG A 93 15.47 15.33 8.85
CA ARG A 93 14.54 16.37 9.33
C ARG A 93 13.10 15.89 9.54
N ILE A 94 12.85 14.60 9.36
CA ILE A 94 11.52 14.04 9.62
C ILE A 94 11.29 14.05 11.12
N ASP A 95 10.18 14.66 11.54
CA ASP A 95 9.68 14.63 12.91
C ASP A 95 9.49 13.16 13.33
N GLY A 96 10.49 12.61 14.01
CA GLY A 96 10.68 11.18 14.19
C GLY A 96 9.47 10.51 14.83
N ASP A 97 8.84 11.19 15.78
CA ASP A 97 7.72 10.66 16.56
C ASP A 97 6.43 10.57 15.73
N GLN A 98 6.10 11.61 14.95
CA GLN A 98 4.90 11.60 14.11
C GLN A 98 5.02 10.65 12.91
N PHE A 99 6.22 10.56 12.34
CA PHE A 99 6.50 9.60 11.29
C PHE A 99 6.35 8.17 11.80
N ASP A 100 6.92 7.86 12.97
CA ASP A 100 6.81 6.53 13.56
C ASP A 100 5.36 6.15 13.86
N ILE A 101 4.54 7.06 14.40
CA ILE A 101 3.11 6.79 14.63
C ILE A 101 2.38 6.45 13.32
N LYS A 102 2.58 7.26 12.27
CA LYS A 102 1.91 7.05 10.96
C LYS A 102 2.41 5.79 10.27
N PHE A 103 3.71 5.53 10.33
CA PHE A 103 4.33 4.32 9.80
C PHE A 103 3.78 3.07 10.49
N LEU A 104 3.69 3.07 11.82
CA LEU A 104 3.14 1.94 12.58
C LEU A 104 1.66 1.68 12.26
N ARG A 105 0.86 2.74 12.09
CA ARG A 105 -0.54 2.61 11.64
C ARG A 105 -0.64 2.00 10.25
N LEU A 106 0.22 2.42 9.32
CA LEU A 106 0.27 1.86 7.97
C LEU A 106 0.68 0.38 7.99
N CYS A 107 1.73 0.03 8.74
CA CYS A 107 2.13 -1.35 8.95
C CYS A 107 0.99 -2.20 9.52
N LYS A 108 0.28 -1.71 10.55
CA LYS A 108 -0.90 -2.41 11.10
C LYS A 108 -1.98 -2.62 10.04
N ALA A 109 -2.31 -1.59 9.26
CA ALA A 109 -3.35 -1.71 8.23
C ALA A 109 -2.99 -2.78 7.19
N VAL A 110 -1.75 -2.77 6.70
CA VAL A 110 -1.25 -3.76 5.74
C VAL A 110 -1.19 -5.15 6.35
N TRP A 111 -0.78 -5.28 7.60
CA TRP A 111 -0.79 -6.55 8.33
C TRP A 111 -2.20 -7.14 8.45
N LEU A 112 -3.17 -6.35 8.90
CA LEU A 112 -4.56 -6.77 8.99
C LEU A 112 -5.14 -7.14 7.62
N LEU A 113 -4.77 -6.40 6.58
CA LEU A 113 -5.17 -6.71 5.21
C LEU A 113 -4.64 -8.10 4.80
N HIS A 114 -3.38 -8.43 5.08
CA HIS A 114 -2.85 -9.78 4.85
C HIS A 114 -3.61 -10.85 5.66
N LEU A 115 -3.98 -10.58 6.91
CA LEU A 115 -4.72 -11.57 7.70
C LEU A 115 -6.09 -11.87 7.09
N VAL A 116 -6.82 -10.85 6.65
CA VAL A 116 -8.16 -11.02 6.03
C VAL A 116 -8.06 -11.62 4.63
N ALA A 117 -7.16 -11.08 3.80
CA ALA A 117 -6.94 -11.49 2.41
C ALA A 117 -6.80 -13.01 2.26
N PHE A 118 -6.07 -13.63 3.20
CA PHE A 118 -5.76 -15.05 3.17
C PHE A 118 -6.59 -15.89 4.16
N ALA A 119 -7.46 -15.27 4.95
CA ALA A 119 -8.44 -15.99 5.77
C ALA A 119 -9.74 -16.26 5.01
N CYS A 120 -10.08 -15.44 4.01
CA CYS A 120 -11.26 -15.63 3.19
C CYS A 120 -11.11 -16.82 2.23
N ALA A 121 -12.14 -17.66 2.12
CA ALA A 121 -12.24 -18.72 1.10
C ALA A 121 -13.24 -18.30 0.00
N PRO A 122 -12.88 -18.33 -1.29
CA PRO A 122 -11.54 -18.56 -1.83
C PRO A 122 -10.59 -17.39 -1.49
N ALA A 123 -9.28 -17.67 -1.40
CA ALA A 123 -8.25 -16.65 -1.31
C ALA A 123 -8.32 -15.82 -2.60
N SER A 124 -8.92 -14.63 -2.51
CA SER A 124 -9.37 -13.84 -3.66
C SER A 124 -8.97 -12.38 -3.50
N ALA A 125 -7.98 -12.14 -2.63
CA ALA A 125 -7.38 -10.84 -2.47
C ALA A 125 -6.21 -10.72 -3.43
N GLU A 126 -6.41 -9.99 -4.52
CA GLU A 126 -5.36 -9.69 -5.50
C GLU A 126 -5.09 -8.19 -5.44
N ILE A 127 -3.83 -7.83 -5.22
CA ILE A 127 -3.39 -6.44 -5.36
C ILE A 127 -3.21 -6.21 -6.86
N PHE A 128 -3.77 -5.13 -7.39
CA PHE A 128 -3.52 -4.75 -8.77
C PHE A 128 -2.73 -3.46 -8.80
N ARG A 129 -1.71 -3.45 -9.65
CA ARG A 129 -0.88 -2.30 -9.91
C ARG A 129 -1.25 -1.76 -11.27
N VAL A 130 -1.49 -0.46 -11.34
CA VAL A 130 -1.82 0.21 -12.59
C VAL A 130 -0.51 0.66 -13.24
N PRO A 131 -0.16 0.17 -14.44
CA PRO A 131 1.02 0.63 -15.14
C PRO A 131 0.95 2.14 -15.45
N PRO A 132 2.10 2.84 -15.48
CA PRO A 132 2.17 4.17 -16.09
C PRO A 132 1.59 4.15 -17.51
N ASP A 133 1.05 5.28 -17.94
CA ASP A 133 0.38 5.50 -19.23
C ASP A 133 -0.89 4.69 -19.45
N SER A 134 -1.42 4.03 -18.41
CA SER A 134 -2.76 3.42 -18.47
C SER A 134 -3.85 4.50 -18.52
N PRO A 135 -4.94 4.31 -19.27
CA PRO A 135 -6.07 5.24 -19.24
C PRO A 135 -6.70 5.26 -17.84
N TYR A 136 -7.08 6.45 -17.37
CA TYR A 136 -7.82 6.60 -16.12
C TYR A 136 -9.18 5.92 -16.24
N MET A 137 -9.50 5.06 -15.28
CA MET A 137 -10.78 4.35 -15.24
C MET A 137 -11.39 4.45 -13.84
N PRO A 138 -12.49 5.22 -13.67
CA PRO A 138 -13.02 5.58 -12.37
C PRO A 138 -13.59 4.39 -11.58
N ASP A 139 -13.88 3.27 -12.24
CA ASP A 139 -14.43 2.07 -11.60
C ASP A 139 -13.41 1.43 -10.64
N TYR A 140 -12.11 1.56 -10.91
CA TYR A 140 -11.05 0.92 -10.13
C TYR A 140 -9.90 1.87 -9.76
N MET A 141 -9.99 3.14 -10.14
CA MET A 141 -9.02 4.18 -9.78
C MET A 141 -9.70 5.37 -9.12
N LYS A 142 -9.05 5.92 -8.11
CA LYS A 142 -9.37 7.21 -7.50
C LYS A 142 -8.22 8.15 -7.80
N GLU A 143 -8.54 9.32 -8.36
CA GLU A 143 -7.53 10.33 -8.63
C GLU A 143 -7.21 11.13 -7.37
N ASN A 144 -5.92 11.43 -7.14
CA ASN A 144 -5.52 12.42 -6.16
C ASN A 144 -5.81 13.83 -6.68
N GLU A 145 -6.86 14.45 -6.16
CA GLU A 145 -7.29 15.82 -6.51
C GLU A 145 -6.25 16.90 -6.12
N ASP A 146 -5.26 16.53 -5.29
CA ASP A 146 -4.20 17.44 -4.80
C ASP A 146 -3.16 17.82 -5.86
N ILE A 147 -3.12 17.12 -6.99
CA ILE A 147 -2.38 17.58 -8.18
C ILE A 147 -3.41 18.13 -9.15
N GLN A 148 -3.65 19.44 -9.08
CA GLN A 148 -4.28 20.12 -10.19
C GLN A 148 -3.37 19.97 -11.41
N PRO A 149 -3.86 19.43 -12.54
CA PRO A 149 -3.11 19.55 -13.78
C PRO A 149 -2.83 21.03 -14.01
N ARG A 150 -1.63 21.37 -14.50
CA ARG A 150 -1.31 22.73 -14.91
C ARG A 150 -2.25 23.15 -16.04
N THR A 151 -3.40 23.71 -15.68
CA THR A 151 -4.42 24.22 -16.60
C THR A 151 -3.94 25.48 -17.35
N ASP A 152 -2.80 26.03 -16.96
CA ASP A 152 -2.16 27.24 -17.46
C ASP A 152 -1.54 27.10 -18.87
N LEU A 153 -1.56 25.90 -19.46
CA LEU A 153 -1.09 25.67 -20.84
C LEU A 153 -2.18 25.17 -21.81
N VAL A 154 -3.46 25.15 -21.41
CA VAL A 154 -4.53 24.55 -22.22
C VAL A 154 -5.58 25.59 -22.64
N PRO A 155 -5.81 25.81 -23.95
CA PRO A 155 -6.91 26.65 -24.43
C PRO A 155 -8.26 26.14 -23.94
N LYS A 156 -9.10 27.05 -23.42
CA LYS A 156 -10.49 26.77 -23.03
C LYS A 156 -11.25 26.22 -24.25
N GLY A 157 -11.67 24.95 -24.21
CA GLY A 157 -12.55 24.39 -25.26
C GLY A 157 -12.48 22.88 -25.52
N GLN A 158 -11.50 22.14 -24.99
CA GLN A 158 -11.43 20.69 -25.19
C GLN A 158 -12.01 19.93 -23.99
N ALA A 159 -13.30 19.62 -24.07
CA ALA A 159 -14.09 19.01 -22.99
C ALA A 159 -13.95 17.47 -22.87
N ASN A 160 -13.03 16.83 -23.58
CA ASN A 160 -12.76 15.40 -23.46
C ASN A 160 -11.27 15.13 -23.66
N LYS A 161 -10.45 15.47 -22.66
CA LYS A 161 -9.06 15.00 -22.62
C LYS A 161 -9.02 13.64 -21.96
N GLN A 162 -8.58 12.64 -22.70
CA GLN A 162 -8.26 11.34 -22.13
C GLN A 162 -7.09 11.52 -21.15
N ARG A 163 -7.30 11.10 -19.90
CA ARG A 163 -6.32 11.22 -18.83
C ARG A 163 -5.59 9.89 -18.66
N PHE A 164 -4.31 9.97 -18.40
CA PHE A 164 -3.42 8.81 -18.29
C PHE A 164 -2.74 8.80 -16.93
N VAL A 165 -2.51 7.62 -16.38
CA VAL A 165 -1.86 7.44 -15.08
C VAL A 165 -0.37 7.74 -15.22
N ALA A 166 0.12 8.75 -14.50
CA ALA A 166 1.56 9.01 -14.42
C ALA A 166 2.24 8.03 -13.47
N PHE A 167 1.65 7.82 -12.29
CA PHE A 167 2.11 6.86 -11.30
C PHE A 167 1.01 6.54 -10.28
N VAL A 168 1.18 5.43 -9.58
CA VAL A 168 0.29 4.95 -8.52
C VAL A 168 0.82 5.40 -7.16
N THR A 169 -0.02 6.03 -6.33
CA THR A 169 0.35 6.41 -4.97
C THR A 169 -0.02 5.35 -3.95
N VAL A 170 -1.12 4.62 -4.18
CA VAL A 170 -1.53 3.46 -3.37
C VAL A 170 -2.09 2.43 -4.33
N PRO A 171 -1.62 1.17 -4.30
CA PRO A 171 -2.14 0.12 -5.16
C PRO A 171 -3.61 -0.19 -4.84
N GLY A 172 -4.32 -0.74 -5.80
CA GLY A 172 -5.70 -1.19 -5.61
C GLY A 172 -5.75 -2.64 -5.14
N PHE A 173 -6.89 -3.04 -4.57
CA PHE A 173 -7.13 -4.40 -4.11
C PHE A 173 -8.47 -4.89 -4.61
N THR A 174 -8.51 -6.08 -5.17
CA THR A 174 -9.77 -6.81 -5.36
C THR A 174 -9.92 -7.79 -4.21
N LEU A 175 -11.14 -7.94 -3.69
CA LEU A 175 -11.51 -8.96 -2.73
C LEU A 175 -12.86 -9.53 -3.15
N ARG A 176 -12.86 -10.71 -3.76
CA ARG A 176 -14.05 -11.30 -4.39
C ARG A 176 -14.69 -10.31 -5.39
N ASN A 177 -15.90 -9.84 -5.09
CA ASN A 177 -16.68 -8.91 -5.92
C ASN A 177 -16.52 -7.46 -5.48
N SER A 178 -15.63 -7.18 -4.53
CA SER A 178 -15.35 -5.83 -4.03
C SER A 178 -14.01 -5.34 -4.58
N CYS A 179 -13.94 -4.04 -4.89
CA CYS A 179 -12.73 -3.38 -5.33
C CYS A 179 -12.45 -2.20 -4.40
N ILE A 180 -11.26 -2.19 -3.80
CA ILE A 180 -10.64 -1.02 -3.21
C ILE A 180 -9.83 -0.37 -4.32
N LYS A 181 -10.24 0.84 -4.73
CA LYS A 181 -9.64 1.54 -5.87
C LYS A 181 -8.18 1.87 -5.60
N ALA A 182 -7.36 1.83 -6.65
CA ALA A 182 -6.00 2.35 -6.61
C ALA A 182 -6.04 3.89 -6.54
N ASP A 183 -5.24 4.49 -5.67
CA ASP A 183 -5.01 5.93 -5.70
C ASP A 183 -3.93 6.25 -6.73
N VAL A 184 -4.26 7.11 -7.70
CA VAL A 184 -3.40 7.41 -8.85
C VAL A 184 -3.17 8.91 -9.01
N CYS A 185 -2.03 9.28 -9.56
CA CYS A 185 -1.80 10.59 -10.14
C CYS A 185 -2.00 10.49 -11.65
N CYS A 186 -2.83 11.36 -12.22
CA CYS A 186 -3.07 11.40 -13.66
C CYS A 186 -2.48 12.66 -14.31
N VAL A 187 -2.12 12.52 -15.57
CA VAL A 187 -1.71 13.62 -16.46
C VAL A 187 -2.63 13.65 -17.66
N ASP A 188 -2.84 14.83 -18.21
CA ASP A 188 -3.58 14.98 -19.45
C ASP A 188 -2.67 14.59 -20.62
N SER A 189 -3.24 13.91 -21.62
CA SER A 189 -2.57 13.79 -22.91
C SER A 189 -2.34 15.19 -23.50
N LEU A 190 -1.08 15.48 -23.81
CA LEU A 190 -0.73 16.55 -24.74
C LEU A 190 -0.95 15.95 -26.14
N CYS A 191 -2.09 16.30 -26.76
CA CYS A 191 -2.18 16.25 -28.22
C CYS A 191 -1.39 17.42 -28.81
#